data_AF-A0A845QCL0-F1
#
_entry.id   AF-A0A845QCL0-F1
#
_cell.length_a   1.000
_cell.length_b   1.000
_cell.length_c   1.000
_cell.angle_alpha   90.00
_cell.angle_beta   90.00
_cell.angle_gamma   90.00
#
_symmetry.space_group_name_H-M   'P 1'
#
loop_
_entity.id
_entity.type
_entity.pdbx_description
1 polymer ?
#
loop_
_entity_poly.entity_id
_entity_poly.type
_entity_poly.pdbx_seq_one_letter_code
_entity_poly.pdbx_strand_id
1 'polypeptide(L)' 'MGLSIWQILIVVVLVILLFGRGKISDLMGDVAQGIKSFRKGLSEEEASADKAKTIEGQSAASGSSANSTSDTRETLKQ' A
#
# COMPACT_ATOMS: atom_id res chain seq x y z
N MET A 1 -4.28 32.27 14.60
CA MET A 1 -4.72 31.00 15.19
C MET A 1 -4.61 29.90 14.15
N GLY A 2 -3.42 29.30 14.01
CA GLY A 2 -3.13 28.36 12.92
C GLY A 2 -3.71 26.98 13.18
N LEU A 3 -3.95 26.22 12.10
CA LEU A 3 -4.29 24.81 12.16
C LEU A 3 -3.12 24.04 12.75
N SER A 4 -3.12 23.90 14.08
CA SER A 4 -2.11 23.13 14.79
C SER A 4 -2.34 21.65 14.55
N ILE A 5 -1.26 20.88 14.46
CA ILE A 5 -1.30 19.42 14.25
C ILE A 5 -2.24 18.73 15.26
N TRP A 6 -2.32 19.27 16.49
CA TRP A 6 -3.23 18.82 17.53
C TRP A 6 -4.72 18.84 17.14
N GLN A 7 -5.17 19.83 16.37
CA GLN A 7 -6.56 19.92 15.88
C GLN A 7 -6.84 18.83 14.85
N ILE A 8 -5.89 18.58 13.94
CA ILE A 8 -6.04 17.57 12.87
C ILE A 8 -6.17 16.18 13.48
N LEU A 9 -5.40 15.87 14.51
CA LEU A 9 -5.45 14.59 15.23
C LEU A 9 -6.83 14.34 15.84
N ILE A 10 -7.44 15.34 16.50
CA ILE A 10 -8.79 15.25 17.04
C ILE A 10 -9.81 14.95 15.93
N VAL A 11 -9.70 15.61 14.79
CA VAL A 11 -10.63 15.43 13.67
C VAL A 11 -10.49 14.04 13.06
N VAL A 12 -9.27 13.54 12.88
CA VAL A 12 -9.01 12.20 12.34
C VAL A 12 -9.61 11.11 13.23
N VAL A 13 -9.51 11.24 14.56
CA VAL A 13 -10.13 10.30 15.49
C VAL A 13 -11.65 10.26 15.33
N LEU A 14 -12.30 11.42 15.19
CA LEU A 14 -13.74 11.49 14.96
C LEU A 14 -14.15 10.88 13.61
N VAL A 15 -13.38 11.12 12.55
CA VAL A 15 -13.65 10.52 11.24
C VAL A 15 -13.52 9.00 11.30
N ILE A 16 -12.51 8.47 11.97
CA ILE A 16 -12.34 7.01 12.14
C ILE A 16 -13.48 6.41 12.97
N LEU A 17 -13.99 7.13 13.98
CA LEU A 17 -15.09 6.64 14.81
C LEU A 17 -16.44 6.68 14.08
N LEU A 18 -16.69 7.70 13.25
CA LEU A 18 -17.94 7.85 12.49
C LEU A 18 -18.02 6.91 11.28
N PHE A 19 -16.92 6.76 10.54
CA PHE A 19 -16.88 5.94 9.33
C PHE A 19 -16.42 4.50 9.60
N GLY A 20 -15.83 4.25 10.77
CA GLY A 20 -15.28 2.95 11.17
C GLY A 20 -13.98 2.59 10.42
N ARG A 21 -13.18 1.72 11.02
CA ARG A 21 -11.89 1.26 10.46
C ARG A 21 -12.00 0.48 9.14
N GLY A 22 -13.16 -0.11 8.85
CA GLY A 22 -13.35 -0.97 7.67
C GLY A 22 -13.29 -0.22 6.36
N LYS A 23 -14.00 0.92 6.25
CA LYS A 23 -14.06 1.72 5.02
C LYS A 23 -12.75 2.49 4.75
N ILE A 24 -12.07 2.91 5.81
CA ILE A 24 -10.85 3.73 5.72
C ILE A 24 -9.66 2.90 5.22
N SER A 25 -9.58 1.61 5.60
CA SER A 25 -8.45 0.76 5.19
C SER A 25 -8.41 0.49 3.70
N ASP A 26 -9.56 0.19 3.07
CA ASP A 26 -9.65 -0.01 1.62
C ASP A 26 -9.32 1.30 0.86
N LEU A 27 -9.92 2.43 1.27
CA LEU A 27 -9.69 3.73 0.65
C LEU A 27 -8.23 4.21 0.81
N MET A 28 -7.63 3.98 1.97
CA MET A 28 -6.23 4.33 2.21
C MET A 28 -5.28 3.47 1.36
N GLY A 29 -5.62 2.22 1.07
CA GLY A 29 -4.88 1.36 0.15
C GLY A 29 -4.82 1.94 -1.26
N ASP A 30 -5.98 2.34 -1.80
CA ASP A 30 -6.08 2.94 -3.15
C ASP A 30 -5.37 4.29 -3.23
N VAL A 31 -5.55 5.14 -2.20
CA VAL A 31 -4.85 6.43 -2.10
C VAL A 31 -3.34 6.24 -1.97
N ALA A 32 -2.88 5.26 -1.19
CA ALA A 32 -1.45 4.97 -1.05
C ALA A 32 -0.82 4.50 -2.36
N GLN A 33 -1.54 3.70 -3.17
CA GLN A 33 -1.10 3.28 -4.49
C GLN A 33 -0.94 4.48 -5.45
N GLY A 34 -1.90 5.41 -5.45
CA GLY A 34 -1.83 6.65 -6.23
C GLY A 34 -0.67 7.56 -5.81
N ILE A 35 -0.52 7.81 -4.50
CA ILE A 35 0.57 8.65 -3.96
C ILE A 35 1.94 7.97 -4.18
N LYS A 36 2.05 6.64 -4.06
CA LYS A 36 3.30 5.91 -4.31
C LYS A 36 3.75 6.01 -5.76
N SER A 37 2.83 5.87 -6.71
CA SER A 37 3.12 6.02 -8.14
C SER A 37 3.50 7.46 -8.49
N PHE A 38 2.84 8.43 -7.88
CA PHE A 38 3.19 9.85 -8.02
C PHE A 38 4.58 10.16 -7.46
N ARG A 39 4.90 9.70 -6.25
CA ARG A 39 6.25 9.85 -5.66
C ARG A 39 7.31 9.16 -6.51
N LYS A 40 7.02 7.96 -7.04
CA LYS A 40 7.96 7.21 -7.87
C LYS A 40 8.22 7.92 -9.20
N GLY A 41 7.18 8.46 -9.85
CA GLY A 41 7.34 9.29 -11.06
C GLY A 41 8.20 10.53 -10.80
N LEU A 42 7.95 11.26 -9.70
CA LEU A 42 8.78 12.42 -9.32
C LEU A 42 10.23 12.02 -9.02
N SER A 43 10.44 10.91 -8.31
CA SER A 43 11.79 10.43 -8.00
C SER A 43 12.52 9.86 -9.21
N GLU A 44 11.83 9.30 -10.21
CA GLU A 44 12.42 8.89 -11.49
C GLU A 44 12.79 10.09 -12.34
N GLU A 45 12.03 11.20 -12.30
CA GLU A 45 12.38 12.44 -12.99
C GLU A 45 13.61 13.12 -12.37
N GLU A 46 13.69 13.18 -11.04
CA GLU A 46 14.87 13.67 -10.34
C GLU A 46 16.09 12.73 -10.47
N ALA A 47 15.86 11.41 -10.47
CA ALA A 47 16.93 10.43 -10.65
C ALA A 47 17.39 10.30 -12.10
N SER A 48 16.57 10.67 -13.10
CA SER A 48 16.98 10.67 -14.51
C SER A 48 18.00 11.77 -14.83
N ALA A 49 18.12 12.80 -13.98
CA ALA A 49 19.20 13.78 -14.05
C ALA A 49 20.54 13.24 -13.51
N ASP A 50 20.56 12.12 -12.77
CA ASP A 50 21.75 11.58 -12.08
C ASP A 50 22.08 10.11 -12.40
N LYS A 51 21.11 9.29 -12.84
CA LYS A 51 21.25 7.83 -13.06
C LYS A 51 21.21 7.41 -14.53
N ALA A 52 22.17 7.87 -15.33
CA ALA A 52 22.56 7.16 -16.55
C ALA A 52 23.45 5.91 -16.27
N LYS A 53 23.63 5.51 -15.00
CA LYS A 53 24.50 4.40 -14.60
C LYS A 53 23.91 3.56 -13.47
N THR A 54 22.94 2.70 -13.79
CA THR A 54 22.72 1.37 -13.17
C THR A 54 21.28 0.93 -13.44
N ILE A 55 21.09 0.18 -14.52
CA ILE A 55 19.92 -0.69 -14.65
C ILE A 55 20.37 -2.01 -14.03
N GLU A 56 19.94 -2.28 -12.79
CA GLU A 56 19.86 -3.62 -12.23
C GLU A 56 19.25 -3.58 -10.82
N GLY A 57 18.18 -4.36 -10.63
CA GLY A 57 17.86 -4.94 -9.33
C GLY A 57 16.59 -4.45 -8.63
N GLN A 58 15.66 -5.40 -8.48
CA GLN A 58 14.68 -5.53 -7.40
C GLN A 58 13.21 -5.20 -7.74
N SER A 59 12.54 -6.20 -8.33
CA SER A 59 11.16 -6.52 -7.98
C SER A 59 11.07 -8.01 -7.66
N ALA A 60 11.43 -8.33 -6.42
CA ALA A 60 11.07 -9.58 -5.76
C ALA A 60 10.54 -9.21 -4.36
N ALA A 61 9.45 -9.89 -3.98
CA ALA A 61 8.78 -9.94 -2.67
C ALA A 61 7.91 -8.71 -2.28
N SER A 62 6.69 -8.86 -1.74
CA SER A 62 5.82 -10.02 -1.41
C SER A 62 4.49 -9.49 -0.83
N GLY A 63 3.43 -10.30 -0.84
CA GLY A 63 2.22 -10.13 -0.01
C GLY A 63 0.90 -10.43 -0.73
N SER A 64 0.62 -11.68 -1.09
CA SER A 64 -0.22 -12.62 -0.31
C SER A 64 -1.70 -12.24 -0.27
N SER A 65 -2.49 -12.86 -1.16
CA SER A 65 -3.91 -13.11 -0.91
C SER A 65 -4.24 -14.56 -1.26
N ALA A 66 -4.88 -15.20 -0.31
CA ALA A 66 -5.21 -16.61 -0.19
C ALA A 66 -5.94 -17.21 -1.40
N ASN A 67 -5.58 -18.45 -1.74
CA ASN A 67 -6.60 -19.45 -2.04
C ASN A 67 -6.20 -20.80 -1.43
N SER A 68 -6.95 -21.17 -0.40
CA SER A 68 -7.00 -22.50 0.20
C SER A 68 -7.38 -23.56 -0.84
N THR A 69 -6.76 -24.75 -0.78
CA THR A 69 -7.38 -26.10 -0.90
C THR A 69 -6.24 -27.12 -1.06
N SER A 70 -5.63 -27.49 0.06
CA SER A 70 -5.09 -28.84 0.28
C SER A 70 -6.25 -29.81 0.53
N ASP A 71 -6.03 -31.11 0.31
CA ASP A 71 -6.99 -32.23 0.43
C ASP A 71 -7.97 -32.31 -0.75
N THR A 72 -7.89 -33.23 -1.73
CA THR A 72 -7.93 -34.69 -1.58
C THR A 72 -7.35 -35.35 -2.85
N ARG A 73 -6.14 -35.90 -2.79
CA ARG A 73 -5.60 -36.83 -3.81
C ARG A 73 -4.96 -38.07 -3.18
N GLU A 74 -5.52 -38.51 -2.07
CA GLU A 74 -5.09 -39.70 -1.31
C GLU A 74 -6.00 -40.94 -1.52
N THR A 75 -6.89 -40.96 -2.52
CA THR A 75 -7.81 -42.11 -2.73
C THR A 75 -7.60 -42.92 -4.01
N LEU A 76 -6.40 -42.91 -4.60
CA LEU A 76 -6.09 -43.79 -5.74
C LEU A 76 -4.79 -44.58 -5.53
N LYS A 77 -4.72 -45.30 -4.40
CA LYS A 77 -3.74 -46.39 -4.19
C LYS A 77 -4.24 -47.45 -3.20
N GLN A 78 -5.48 -47.91 -3.37
CA GLN A 78 -5.89 -49.29 -3.11
C GLN A 78 -6.88 -49.72 -4.19
#